data_AF-A0A0U3N869-F1
#
_entry.id   AF-A0A0U3N869-F1
#
_cell.length_a   1.000
_cell.length_b   1.000
_cell.length_c   1.000
_cell.angle_alpha   90.00
_cell.angle_beta   90.00
_cell.angle_gamma   90.00
#
_symmetry.space_group_name_H-M   'P 1'
#
loop_
_entity.id
_entity.type
_entity.pdbx_description
1 polymer ?
#
loop_
_entity_poly.entity_id
_entity_poly.type
_entity_poly.pdbx_seq_one_letter_code
_entity_poly.pdbx_strand_id
1 'polypeptide(L)'
;MIFICAVIVLMYNRWMGIFSAIVFLPVAFLLLYKSQSATSVAGVLAFVPLFWALLTVHRFGRQWLPVVLIVLLTFGGIFILTIDVFIGLFSSALDKDVSFTGRVPLWSAVLQDWSERPILGFGTGGYFNELRIAEFTRRLGWDADNAHNGFLEALLDVGLLGLLLLIMSIYLLLKKSIVGFSEGKVAANFVCYILVILMVQNTMESAFMRPSNIIWVLFVAACIHVSDLRKNSVGGQIGKRK
;
A
#
# COMPACT_ATOMS: atom_id res chain seq x y z
N MET A 1 3.94 -7.36 6.17
CA MET A 1 3.89 -6.47 7.35
C MET A 1 5.10 -6.63 8.28
N ILE A 2 5.40 -7.84 8.77
CA ILE A 2 6.53 -8.10 9.69
C ILE A 2 7.89 -7.62 9.14
N PHE A 3 8.18 -7.90 7.86
CA PHE A 3 9.39 -7.43 7.17
C PHE A 3 9.52 -5.90 7.18
N ILE A 4 8.41 -5.20 7.01
CA ILE A 4 8.35 -3.73 6.94
C ILE A 4 8.61 -3.12 8.32
N CYS A 5 8.03 -3.70 9.39
CA CYS A 5 8.28 -3.26 10.76
C CYS A 5 9.75 -3.45 11.17
N ALA A 6 10.36 -4.60 10.86
CA ALA A 6 11.77 -4.87 11.16
C ALA A 6 12.70 -3.85 10.48
N VAL A 7 12.37 -3.49 9.24
CA VAL A 7 13.12 -2.53 8.43
C VAL A 7 12.98 -1.09 8.95
N ILE A 8 11.81 -0.67 9.42
CA ILE A 8 11.62 0.65 10.05
C ILE A 8 12.40 0.72 11.38
N VAL A 9 12.42 -0.36 12.16
CA VAL A 9 13.19 -0.44 13.42
C VAL A 9 14.70 -0.34 13.16
N LEU A 10 15.19 -0.96 12.08
CA LEU A 10 16.57 -0.83 11.60
C LEU A 10 16.99 0.63 11.35
N MET A 11 16.07 1.47 10.85
CA MET A 11 16.36 2.88 10.58
C MET A 11 16.47 3.75 11.83
N TYR A 12 15.77 3.38 12.91
CA TYR A 12 15.73 4.20 14.13
C TYR A 12 16.83 3.82 15.12
N ASN A 13 17.20 2.54 15.20
CA ASN A 13 18.27 2.08 16.10
C ASN A 13 19.04 0.89 15.51
N ARG A 14 20.33 1.09 15.19
CA ARG A 14 21.21 0.10 14.55
C ARG A 14 21.34 -1.22 15.32
N TRP A 15 21.30 -1.20 16.65
CA TRP A 15 21.47 -2.39 17.49
C TRP A 15 20.16 -3.18 17.64
N MET A 16 19.04 -2.50 17.89
CA MET A 16 17.71 -3.13 17.86
C MET A 16 17.35 -3.63 16.46
N GLY A 17 17.83 -2.93 15.43
CA GLY A 17 17.69 -3.28 14.03
C GLY A 17 18.26 -4.63 13.68
N ILE A 18 19.54 -4.88 14.00
CA ILE A 18 20.20 -6.16 13.71
C ILE A 18 19.50 -7.32 14.43
N PHE A 19 19.14 -7.13 15.71
CA PHE A 19 18.39 -8.11 16.47
C PHE A 19 17.01 -8.39 15.85
N SER A 20 16.27 -7.35 15.47
CA SER A 20 14.98 -7.48 14.80
C SER A 20 15.10 -8.15 13.43
N ALA A 21 16.17 -7.89 12.67
CA ALA A 21 16.41 -8.54 11.39
C ALA A 21 16.66 -10.04 11.54
N ILE A 22 17.49 -10.44 12.53
CA ILE A 22 17.81 -11.84 12.79
C ILE A 22 16.57 -12.64 13.24
N VAL A 23 15.66 -12.02 14.00
CA VAL A 23 14.45 -12.70 14.50
C VAL A 23 13.31 -12.67 13.49
N PHE A 24 13.04 -11.51 12.88
CA PHE A 24 11.84 -11.32 12.06
C PHE A 24 12.03 -11.68 10.59
N LEU A 25 13.25 -11.66 10.04
CA LEU A 25 13.49 -12.07 8.63
C LEU A 25 13.27 -13.57 8.40
N PRO A 26 13.79 -14.49 9.24
CA PRO A 26 13.53 -15.92 9.05
C PRO A 26 12.06 -16.27 9.21
N VAL A 27 11.38 -15.64 10.19
CA VAL A 27 9.94 -15.80 10.41
C VAL A 27 9.15 -15.26 9.21
N ALA A 28 9.51 -14.08 8.69
CA ALA A 28 8.87 -13.54 7.49
C ALA A 28 9.09 -14.44 6.26
N PHE A 29 10.29 -14.99 6.08
CA PHE A 29 10.60 -15.90 4.98
C PHE A 29 9.84 -17.23 5.09
N LEU A 30 9.74 -17.78 6.31
CA LEU A 30 8.96 -18.98 6.59
C LEU A 30 7.46 -18.76 6.36
N LEU A 31 6.94 -17.59 6.78
CA LEU A 31 5.54 -17.22 6.53
C LEU A 31 5.27 -16.97 5.05
N LEU A 32 6.20 -16.37 4.31
CA LEU A 32 6.10 -16.20 2.86
C LEU A 32 6.04 -17.56 2.15
N TYR A 33 6.99 -18.44 2.48
CA TYR A 33 7.05 -19.80 1.97
C TYR A 33 5.76 -20.58 2.27
N LYS A 34 5.24 -20.48 3.50
CA LYS A 34 3.98 -21.12 3.88
C LYS A 34 2.74 -20.47 3.28
N SER A 35 2.75 -19.17 2.98
CA SER A 35 1.57 -18.49 2.45
C SER A 35 1.23 -18.94 1.03
N GLN A 36 2.19 -19.51 0.28
CA GLN A 36 2.05 -19.95 -1.12
C GLN A 36 1.39 -18.89 -2.03
N SER A 37 1.39 -17.62 -1.62
CA SER A 37 0.67 -16.54 -2.26
C SER A 37 1.62 -15.79 -3.19
N ALA A 38 1.35 -15.82 -4.49
CA ALA A 38 2.17 -15.07 -5.45
C ALA A 38 2.07 -13.56 -5.25
N THR A 39 0.98 -13.04 -4.68
CA THR A 39 0.90 -11.63 -4.27
C THR A 39 1.83 -11.30 -3.12
N SER A 40 2.04 -12.21 -2.17
CA SER A 40 3.00 -11.99 -1.09
C SER A 40 4.44 -11.94 -1.61
N VAL A 41 4.78 -12.80 -2.59
CA VAL A 41 6.09 -12.80 -3.25
C VAL A 41 6.28 -11.55 -4.12
N ALA A 42 5.31 -11.22 -4.97
CA ALA A 42 5.31 -10.02 -5.80
C ALA A 42 5.41 -8.74 -4.95
N GLY A 43 4.68 -8.68 -3.84
CA GLY A 43 4.74 -7.57 -2.89
C GLY A 43 6.12 -7.37 -2.29
N VAL A 44 6.83 -8.44 -1.92
CA VAL A 44 8.21 -8.36 -1.42
C VAL A 44 9.17 -7.91 -2.53
N LEU A 45 9.04 -8.48 -3.74
CA LEU A 45 9.89 -8.12 -4.88
C LEU A 45 9.69 -6.66 -5.34
N ALA A 46 8.48 -6.10 -5.19
CA ALA A 46 8.22 -4.69 -5.46
C ALA A 46 8.67 -3.77 -4.31
N PHE A 47 8.50 -4.22 -3.06
CA PHE A 47 8.77 -3.41 -1.88
C PHE A 47 10.27 -3.23 -1.62
N VAL A 48 11.08 -4.27 -1.77
CA VAL A 48 12.53 -4.22 -1.47
C VAL A 48 13.25 -3.17 -2.34
N PRO A 49 13.08 -3.14 -3.69
CA PRO A 49 13.69 -2.11 -4.54
C PRO A 49 13.15 -0.71 -4.26
N LEU A 50 11.84 -0.55 -4.06
CA LEU A 50 11.21 0.73 -3.75
C LEU A 50 11.73 1.30 -2.43
N PHE A 51 11.88 0.45 -1.42
CA PHE A 51 12.41 0.85 -0.14
C PHE A 51 13.91 1.21 -0.23
N TRP A 52 14.71 0.41 -0.94
CA TRP A 52 16.13 0.68 -1.18
C TRP A 52 16.36 1.99 -1.96
N ALA A 53 15.47 2.28 -2.90
CA ALA A 53 15.38 3.54 -3.62
C ALA A 53 15.15 4.73 -2.67
N LEU A 54 14.16 4.62 -1.77
CA LEU A 54 13.87 5.67 -0.78
C LEU A 54 15.03 5.88 0.20
N LEU A 55 15.70 4.81 0.63
CA LEU A 55 16.91 4.91 1.45
C LEU A 55 18.05 5.60 0.72
N THR A 56 18.27 5.27 -0.54
CA THR A 56 19.32 5.90 -1.37
C THR A 56 19.08 7.40 -1.50
N VAL A 57 17.85 7.82 -1.81
CA VAL A 57 17.49 9.25 -1.88
C VAL A 57 17.64 9.93 -0.51
N HIS A 58 17.28 9.26 0.58
CA HIS A 58 17.44 9.79 1.93
C HIS A 58 18.92 9.96 2.34
N ARG A 59 19.77 8.99 1.99
CA ARG A 59 21.19 8.94 2.37
C ARG A 59 22.06 9.88 1.55
N PHE A 60 21.81 9.98 0.25
CA PHE A 60 22.69 10.66 -0.72
C PHE A 60 22.07 11.93 -1.35
N GLY A 61 20.85 12.27 -0.95
CA GLY A 61 20.15 13.48 -1.35
C GLY A 61 19.33 13.35 -2.63
N ARG A 62 18.49 14.36 -2.87
CA ARG A 62 17.48 14.40 -3.95
C ARG A 62 18.05 14.27 -5.37
N GLN A 63 19.34 14.53 -5.56
CA GLN A 63 20.05 14.34 -6.84
C GLN A 63 20.03 12.90 -7.36
N TRP A 64 19.83 11.90 -6.49
CA TRP A 64 19.71 10.48 -6.88
C TRP A 64 18.30 10.07 -7.31
N LEU A 65 17.31 10.96 -7.17
CA LEU A 65 15.91 10.68 -7.52
C LEU A 65 15.72 10.23 -8.99
N PRO A 66 16.37 10.85 -10.01
CA PRO A 66 16.21 10.40 -11.40
C PRO A 66 16.74 8.97 -11.62
N VAL A 67 17.88 8.64 -11.02
CA VAL A 67 18.48 7.29 -11.10
C VAL A 67 17.55 6.25 -10.47
N VAL A 68 17.01 6.57 -9.29
CA VAL A 68 16.04 5.73 -8.59
C VAL A 68 14.76 5.53 -9.40
N LEU A 69 14.21 6.59 -10.00
CA LEU A 69 13.02 6.49 -10.84
C LEU A 69 13.28 5.65 -12.09
N ILE A 70 14.43 5.80 -12.74
CA ILE A 70 14.83 4.98 -13.89
C ILE A 70 14.93 3.50 -13.50
N VAL A 71 15.56 3.19 -12.37
CA VAL A 71 15.66 1.80 -11.87
C VAL A 71 14.29 1.21 -11.56
N LEU A 72 13.40 1.97 -10.88
CA LEU A 72 12.05 1.50 -10.56
C LEU A 72 11.17 1.32 -11.79
N LEU A 73 11.27 2.23 -12.77
CA LEU A 73 10.54 2.12 -14.04
C LEU A 73 11.05 0.93 -14.87
N THR A 74 12.36 0.68 -14.87
CA THR A 74 12.98 -0.44 -15.58
C THR A 74 12.58 -1.77 -14.93
N PHE A 75 12.69 -1.89 -13.61
CA PHE A 75 12.25 -3.08 -12.87
C PHE A 75 10.74 -3.31 -12.97
N GLY A 76 9.94 -2.24 -12.85
CA GLY A 76 8.49 -2.30 -13.02
C GLY A 76 8.09 -2.73 -14.43
N GLY A 77 8.76 -2.21 -15.46
CA GLY A 77 8.56 -2.60 -16.85
C GLY A 77 8.93 -4.06 -17.10
N ILE A 78 10.09 -4.51 -16.62
CA ILE A 78 10.52 -5.92 -16.71
C ILE A 78 9.52 -6.82 -15.98
N PHE A 79 9.07 -6.44 -14.79
CA PHE A 79 8.09 -7.19 -14.02
C PHE A 79 6.76 -7.35 -14.76
N ILE A 80 6.24 -6.27 -15.36
CA ILE A 80 5.01 -6.30 -16.17
C ILE A 80 5.19 -7.20 -17.40
N LEU A 81 6.33 -7.14 -18.08
CA LEU A 81 6.61 -7.94 -19.28
C LEU A 81 6.84 -9.42 -18.99
N THR A 82 7.19 -9.78 -17.75
CA THR A 82 7.57 -11.15 -17.37
C THR A 82 6.59 -11.80 -16.39
N ILE A 83 5.52 -11.09 -16.00
CA ILE A 83 4.53 -11.56 -15.02
C ILE A 83 3.90 -12.89 -15.45
N ASP A 84 3.52 -13.03 -16.72
CA ASP A 84 2.87 -14.23 -17.24
C ASP A 84 3.79 -15.45 -17.24
N VAL A 85 5.08 -15.24 -17.53
CA VAL A 85 6.13 -16.28 -17.50
C VAL A 85 6.38 -16.73 -16.06
N PHE A 86 6.46 -15.77 -15.13
CA PHE A 86 6.61 -16.07 -13.70
C PHE A 86 5.41 -16.84 -13.16
N ILE A 87 4.20 -16.45 -13.52
CA ILE A 87 2.96 -17.14 -13.12
C ILE A 87 2.94 -18.56 -13.67
N GLY A 88 3.24 -18.77 -14.96
CA GLY A 88 3.27 -20.10 -15.57
C GLY A 88 4.27 -21.05 -14.92
N LEU A 89 5.50 -20.57 -14.65
CA LEU A 89 6.52 -21.33 -13.93
C LEU A 89 6.08 -21.68 -12.51
N PHE A 90 5.51 -20.73 -11.77
CA PHE A 90 5.07 -20.95 -10.39
C PHE A 90 3.87 -21.91 -10.31
N SER A 91 2.91 -21.79 -11.23
CA SER A 91 1.75 -22.70 -11.32
C SER A 91 2.17 -24.13 -11.64
N SER A 92 3.12 -24.31 -12.56
CA SER A 92 3.65 -25.63 -12.91
C SER A 92 4.47 -26.28 -11.79
N ALA A 93 5.12 -25.48 -10.93
CA ALA A 93 5.94 -25.98 -9.83
C ALA A 93 5.14 -26.30 -8.55
N LEU A 94 3.96 -25.69 -8.38
CA LEU A 94 3.13 -25.82 -7.17
C LEU A 94 1.84 -26.64 -7.36
N ASP A 95 1.58 -27.13 -8.58
CA ASP A 95 0.39 -27.91 -8.94
C ASP A 95 -0.93 -27.24 -8.49
N LYS A 96 -0.92 -25.90 -8.45
CA LYS A 96 -2.00 -25.02 -7.99
C LYS A 96 -2.10 -23.80 -8.88
N ASP A 97 -3.32 -23.30 -9.04
CA ASP A 97 -3.60 -22.09 -9.80
C ASP A 97 -3.09 -20.86 -9.02
N VAL A 98 -2.07 -20.21 -9.55
CA VAL A 98 -1.35 -19.15 -8.86
C VAL A 98 -2.09 -17.82 -9.05
N SER A 99 -3.04 -17.55 -8.14
CA SER A 99 -3.65 -16.30 -7.62
C SER A 99 -3.73 -14.97 -8.42
N PHE A 100 -3.12 -14.81 -9.59
CA PHE A 100 -3.21 -13.63 -10.46
C PHE A 100 -4.25 -13.80 -11.59
N THR A 101 -4.45 -15.02 -12.09
CA THR A 101 -5.42 -15.36 -13.15
C THR A 101 -6.88 -15.08 -12.74
N GLY A 102 -7.23 -15.28 -11.47
CA GLY A 102 -8.58 -15.04 -10.96
C GLY A 102 -8.97 -13.57 -10.77
N ARG A 103 -8.01 -12.63 -10.75
CA ARG A 103 -8.25 -11.21 -10.42
C ARG A 103 -8.78 -10.38 -11.59
N VAL A 104 -8.32 -10.64 -12.81
CA VAL A 104 -8.79 -9.89 -14.00
C VAL A 104 -10.29 -10.10 -14.26
N PRO A 105 -10.83 -11.33 -14.21
CA PRO A 105 -12.27 -11.56 -14.33
C PRO A 105 -13.06 -10.92 -13.19
N LEU A 106 -12.54 -10.96 -11.95
CA LEU A 106 -13.12 -10.27 -10.80
C LEU A 106 -13.21 -8.77 -11.05
N TRP A 107 -12.11 -8.13 -11.43
CA TRP A 107 -12.05 -6.68 -11.67
C TRP A 107 -12.99 -6.22 -12.78
N SER A 108 -13.12 -7.04 -13.83
CA SER A 108 -14.06 -6.76 -14.91
C SER A 108 -15.50 -6.79 -14.42
N ALA A 109 -15.86 -7.78 -13.59
CA ALA A 109 -17.20 -7.89 -13.01
C ALA A 109 -17.50 -6.75 -12.03
N VAL A 110 -16.59 -6.44 -11.10
CA VAL A 110 -16.84 -5.37 -10.13
C VAL A 110 -16.91 -3.98 -10.78
N LEU A 111 -16.14 -3.73 -11.85
CA LEU A 111 -16.24 -2.48 -12.61
C LEU A 111 -17.56 -2.37 -13.38
N GLN A 112 -18.09 -3.49 -13.85
CA GLN A 112 -19.41 -3.54 -14.46
C GLN A 112 -20.49 -3.19 -13.42
N ASP A 113 -20.46 -3.83 -12.25
CA ASP A 113 -21.43 -3.54 -11.17
C ASP A 113 -21.28 -2.10 -10.63
N TRP A 114 -20.06 -1.57 -10.56
CA TRP A 114 -19.82 -0.19 -10.15
C TRP A 114 -20.62 0.83 -10.98
N SER A 115 -20.86 0.53 -12.26
CA SER A 115 -21.62 1.41 -13.16
C SER A 115 -23.07 1.66 -12.69
N GLU A 116 -23.61 0.82 -11.80
CA GLU A 116 -24.93 1.01 -11.19
C GLU A 116 -24.94 2.13 -10.14
N ARG A 117 -23.83 2.34 -9.42
CA ARG A 117 -23.71 3.32 -8.33
C ARG A 117 -22.39 4.12 -8.40
N PRO A 118 -22.13 4.84 -9.50
CA PRO A 118 -20.80 5.33 -9.79
C PRO A 118 -20.31 6.43 -8.84
N ILE A 119 -21.24 7.23 -8.29
CA ILE A 119 -20.90 8.44 -7.52
C ILE A 119 -20.63 8.12 -6.05
N LEU A 120 -21.55 7.40 -5.39
CA LEU A 120 -21.52 7.14 -3.95
C LEU A 120 -21.18 5.69 -3.58
N GLY A 121 -21.17 4.78 -4.56
CA GLY A 121 -20.92 3.36 -4.32
C GLY A 121 -22.07 2.65 -3.59
N PHE A 122 -21.74 1.50 -3.02
CA PHE A 122 -22.63 0.57 -2.33
C PHE A 122 -22.59 0.71 -0.81
N GLY A 123 -21.72 1.58 -0.28
CA GLY A 123 -21.42 1.70 1.15
C GLY A 123 -20.33 0.73 1.59
N THR A 124 -19.56 1.11 2.62
CA THR A 124 -18.45 0.31 3.14
C THR A 124 -18.87 -1.09 3.55
N GLY A 125 -18.32 -2.12 2.87
CA GLY A 125 -18.69 -3.52 3.09
C GLY A 125 -20.08 -3.90 2.57
N GLY A 126 -20.77 -3.00 1.87
CA GLY A 126 -22.08 -3.26 1.27
C GLY A 126 -21.99 -4.08 -0.02
N TYR A 127 -20.89 -3.93 -0.77
CA TYR A 127 -20.69 -4.65 -2.02
C TYR A 127 -20.41 -6.14 -1.80
N PHE A 128 -19.33 -6.47 -1.08
CA PHE A 128 -18.94 -7.84 -0.75
C PHE A 128 -19.73 -8.37 0.45
N ASN A 129 -21.02 -8.62 0.23
CA ASN A 129 -21.87 -9.34 1.18
C ASN A 129 -21.83 -10.85 0.92
N GLU A 130 -22.36 -11.64 1.86
CA GLU A 130 -22.33 -13.12 1.80
C GLU A 130 -22.87 -13.69 0.46
N LEU A 131 -23.94 -13.09 -0.09
CA LEU A 131 -24.53 -13.55 -1.35
C LEU A 131 -23.60 -13.32 -2.53
N ARG A 132 -22.98 -12.13 -2.60
CA ARG A 132 -22.07 -11.77 -3.69
C ARG A 132 -20.75 -12.52 -3.59
N ILE A 133 -20.26 -12.78 -2.39
CA ILE A 133 -19.08 -13.63 -2.15
C ILE A 133 -19.35 -15.06 -2.63
N ALA A 134 -20.51 -15.64 -2.29
CA ALA A 134 -20.90 -16.97 -2.76
C ALA A 134 -21.06 -17.02 -4.29
N GLU A 135 -21.57 -15.95 -4.91
CA GLU A 135 -21.66 -15.82 -6.36
C GLU A 135 -20.27 -15.83 -7.02
N PHE A 136 -19.35 -14.98 -6.55
CA PHE A 136 -17.98 -14.94 -7.08
C PHE A 136 -17.25 -16.26 -6.84
N THR A 137 -17.46 -16.92 -5.70
CA THR A 137 -16.88 -18.24 -5.41
C THR A 137 -17.31 -19.27 -6.44
N ARG A 138 -18.60 -19.31 -6.81
CA ARG A 138 -19.09 -20.23 -7.84
C ARG A 138 -18.57 -19.87 -9.23
N ARG A 139 -18.43 -18.58 -9.55
CA ARG A 139 -18.03 -18.10 -10.88
C ARG A 139 -16.53 -18.21 -11.12
N LEU A 140 -15.72 -17.93 -10.10
CA LEU A 140 -14.26 -17.83 -10.19
C LEU A 140 -13.54 -19.06 -9.65
N GLY A 141 -14.21 -19.91 -8.87
CA GLY A 141 -13.63 -21.12 -8.27
C GLY A 141 -12.80 -20.86 -7.01
N TRP A 142 -12.85 -19.63 -6.46
CA TRP A 142 -12.15 -19.25 -5.24
C TRP A 142 -12.92 -18.17 -4.47
N ASP A 143 -12.71 -18.11 -3.17
CA ASP A 143 -13.44 -17.21 -2.27
C ASP A 143 -12.91 -15.76 -2.38
N ALA A 144 -13.63 -14.93 -3.13
CA ALA A 144 -13.32 -13.52 -3.34
C ALA A 144 -14.15 -12.65 -2.38
N ASP A 145 -13.63 -12.46 -1.16
CA ASP A 145 -14.25 -11.67 -0.10
C ASP A 145 -14.00 -10.15 -0.22
N ASN A 146 -13.17 -9.74 -1.20
CA ASN A 146 -12.85 -8.35 -1.51
C ASN A 146 -12.28 -8.19 -2.94
N ALA A 147 -12.09 -6.96 -3.40
CA ALA A 147 -11.60 -6.69 -4.76
C ALA A 147 -10.09 -7.00 -4.96
N HIS A 148 -9.37 -7.33 -3.88
CA HIS A 148 -7.91 -7.44 -3.79
C HIS A 148 -7.16 -6.28 -4.42
N ASN A 149 -7.76 -5.10 -4.33
CA ASN A 149 -7.25 -3.82 -4.79
C ASN A 149 -8.03 -2.74 -4.04
N GLY A 150 -7.36 -2.05 -3.14
CA GLY A 150 -7.97 -1.03 -2.30
C GLY A 150 -8.63 0.11 -3.08
N PHE A 151 -8.14 0.44 -4.28
CA PHE A 151 -8.76 1.49 -5.10
C PHE A 151 -10.08 1.03 -5.70
N LEU A 152 -10.15 -0.22 -6.17
CA LEU A 152 -11.41 -0.81 -6.63
C LEU A 152 -12.38 -1.00 -5.45
N GLU A 153 -11.90 -1.47 -4.30
CA GLU A 153 -12.71 -1.57 -3.09
C GLU A 153 -13.27 -0.21 -2.68
N ALA A 154 -12.43 0.84 -2.65
CA ALA A 154 -12.88 2.20 -2.33
C ALA A 154 -13.88 2.74 -3.37
N LEU A 155 -13.69 2.41 -4.65
CA LEU A 155 -14.63 2.77 -5.71
C LEU A 155 -15.99 2.11 -5.50
N LEU A 156 -16.02 0.86 -5.06
CA LEU A 156 -17.24 0.13 -4.73
C LEU A 156 -17.89 0.66 -3.44
N ASP A 157 -17.10 0.94 -2.42
CA ASP A 157 -17.60 1.32 -1.10
C ASP A 157 -18.12 2.76 -1.07
N VAL A 158 -17.36 3.71 -1.62
CA VAL A 158 -17.63 5.16 -1.48
C VAL A 158 -17.77 5.88 -2.82
N GLY A 159 -17.71 5.14 -3.93
CA GLY A 159 -17.89 5.69 -5.27
C GLY A 159 -16.74 6.59 -5.72
N LEU A 160 -16.91 7.18 -6.90
CA LEU A 160 -15.93 8.08 -7.48
C LEU A 160 -15.69 9.31 -6.60
N LEU A 161 -16.73 9.84 -5.95
CA LEU A 161 -16.60 11.02 -5.10
C LEU A 161 -15.70 10.71 -3.88
N GLY A 162 -15.96 9.61 -3.18
CA GLY A 162 -15.15 9.19 -2.05
C GLY A 162 -13.72 8.85 -2.45
N LEU A 163 -13.54 8.19 -3.59
CA LEU A 163 -12.21 7.88 -4.13
C LEU A 163 -11.40 9.15 -4.45
N LEU A 164 -12.02 10.17 -5.07
CA LEU A 164 -11.36 11.45 -5.34
C LEU A 164 -10.94 12.16 -4.07
N LEU A 165 -11.78 12.14 -3.03
CA LEU A 165 -11.44 12.69 -1.72
C LEU A 165 -10.29 11.93 -1.04
N LEU A 166 -10.26 10.60 -1.17
CA LEU A 166 -9.16 9.77 -0.70
C LEU A 166 -7.84 10.10 -1.42
N ILE A 167 -7.86 10.17 -2.74
CA ILE A 167 -6.68 10.53 -3.54
C ILE A 167 -6.19 11.94 -3.18
N MET A 168 -7.12 12.89 -3.02
CA MET A 168 -6.78 14.26 -2.63
C MET A 168 -6.15 14.33 -1.23
N SER A 169 -6.69 13.61 -0.25
CA SER A 169 -6.16 13.60 1.11
C SER A 169 -4.77 12.98 1.18
N ILE A 170 -4.53 11.89 0.45
CA ILE A 170 -3.20 11.32 0.26
C ILE A 170 -2.26 12.34 -0.39
N TYR A 171 -2.66 12.97 -1.49
CA TYR A 171 -1.82 13.95 -2.20
C TYR A 171 -1.40 15.11 -1.29
N LEU A 172 -2.35 15.66 -0.52
CA LEU A 172 -2.08 16.75 0.42
C LEU A 172 -1.13 16.32 1.54
N LEU A 173 -1.31 15.10 2.07
CA LEU A 173 -0.43 14.57 3.11
C LEU A 173 0.98 14.31 2.57
N LEU A 174 1.09 13.78 1.35
CA LEU A 174 2.37 13.55 0.68
C LEU A 174 3.12 14.87 0.44
N LYS A 175 2.45 15.88 -0.11
CA LYS A 175 3.05 17.20 -0.35
C LYS A 175 3.62 17.81 0.93
N LYS A 176 2.86 17.75 2.03
CA LYS A 176 3.33 18.24 3.34
C LYS A 176 4.48 17.42 3.90
N SER A 177 4.44 16.11 3.74
CA SER A 177 5.48 15.20 4.23
C SER A 177 6.79 15.41 3.48
N ILE A 178 6.75 15.67 2.16
CA ILE A 178 7.94 16.01 1.36
C ILE A 178 8.58 17.32 1.83
N VAL A 179 7.77 18.34 2.16
CA VAL A 179 8.28 19.61 2.71
C VAL A 179 8.94 19.36 4.07
N GLY A 180 8.27 18.66 4.99
CA GLY A 180 8.83 18.33 6.31
C GLY A 180 10.07 17.43 6.23
N PHE A 181 10.15 16.55 5.23
CA PHE A 181 11.32 15.73 4.94
C PHE A 181 12.53 16.60 4.54
N SER A 182 12.31 17.63 3.70
CA SER A 182 13.37 18.57 3.32
C SER A 182 13.87 19.44 4.50
N GLU A 183 13.05 19.59 5.53
CA GLU A 183 13.38 20.29 6.78
C GLU A 183 13.98 19.36 7.85
N GLY A 184 14.19 18.06 7.55
CA GLY A 184 14.78 17.09 8.49
C GLY A 184 13.87 16.64 9.63
N LYS A 185 12.55 16.85 9.54
CA LYS A 185 11.60 16.48 10.60
C LYS A 185 11.33 14.97 10.61
N VAL A 186 11.72 14.29 11.69
CA VAL A 186 11.55 12.83 11.86
C VAL A 186 10.10 12.37 11.64
N ALA A 187 9.12 13.13 12.16
CA ALA A 187 7.71 12.81 11.97
C ALA A 187 7.27 12.84 10.50
N ALA A 188 7.83 13.74 9.68
CA ALA A 188 7.52 13.82 8.25
C ALA A 188 8.07 12.61 7.47
N ASN A 189 9.25 12.12 7.87
CA ASN A 189 9.84 10.91 7.29
C ASN A 189 8.96 9.68 7.56
N PHE A 190 8.47 9.55 8.80
CA PHE A 190 7.57 8.46 9.19
C PHE A 190 6.28 8.46 8.38
N VAL A 191 5.66 9.62 8.17
CA VAL A 191 4.44 9.74 7.35
C VAL A 191 4.70 9.40 5.88
N CYS A 192 5.83 9.83 5.30
CA CYS A 192 6.23 9.43 3.95
C CYS A 192 6.34 7.90 3.81
N TYR A 193 6.96 7.22 4.78
CA TYR A 193 7.09 5.76 4.74
C TYR A 193 5.72 5.06 4.83
N ILE A 194 4.86 5.49 5.75
CA ILE A 194 3.50 4.95 5.88
C ILE A 194 2.73 5.12 4.58
N LEU A 195 2.79 6.28 3.93
CA LEU A 195 2.09 6.53 2.68
C LEU A 195 2.54 5.60 1.56
N VAL A 196 3.85 5.37 1.42
CA VAL A 196 4.38 4.44 0.41
C VAL A 196 3.92 3.02 0.71
N ILE A 197 4.01 2.59 1.97
CA ILE A 197 3.57 1.24 2.39
C ILE A 197 2.07 1.06 2.12
N LEU A 198 1.25 2.05 2.48
CA LEU A 198 -0.19 2.06 2.25
C LEU A 198 -0.50 1.92 0.76
N MET A 199 0.20 2.65 -0.10
CA MET A 199 -0.01 2.59 -1.55
C MET A 199 0.33 1.22 -2.12
N VAL A 200 1.50 0.69 -1.80
CA VAL A 200 1.93 -0.63 -2.28
C VAL A 200 0.98 -1.72 -1.79
N GLN A 201 0.56 -1.66 -0.53
CA GLN A 201 -0.38 -2.60 0.03
C GLN A 201 -1.74 -2.54 -0.69
N ASN A 202 -2.24 -1.34 -1.00
CA ASN A 202 -3.54 -1.19 -1.64
C ASN A 202 -3.57 -1.57 -3.13
N THR A 203 -2.43 -1.69 -3.80
CA THR A 203 -2.37 -2.25 -5.17
C THR A 203 -2.56 -3.77 -5.17
N MET A 204 -2.17 -4.44 -4.08
CA MET A 204 -2.17 -5.90 -3.98
C MET A 204 -3.31 -6.46 -3.12
N GLU A 205 -3.82 -5.66 -2.18
CA GLU A 205 -4.85 -6.05 -1.22
C GLU A 205 -5.80 -4.88 -0.94
N SER A 206 -6.98 -5.18 -0.40
CA SER A 206 -7.97 -4.16 -0.02
C SER A 206 -7.72 -3.71 1.42
N ALA A 207 -6.96 -2.62 1.60
CA ALA A 207 -6.51 -2.16 2.92
C ALA A 207 -7.15 -0.84 3.39
N PHE A 208 -7.67 -0.03 2.46
CA PHE A 208 -8.41 1.19 2.80
C PHE A 208 -9.68 0.88 3.59
N MET A 209 -10.07 1.79 4.48
CA MET A 209 -11.34 1.76 5.22
C MET A 209 -11.60 0.49 6.06
N ARG A 210 -10.59 -0.38 6.25
CA ARG A 210 -10.67 -1.55 7.12
C ARG A 210 -10.11 -1.19 8.51
N PRO A 211 -10.93 -1.17 9.58
CA PRO A 211 -10.45 -0.84 10.92
C PRO A 211 -9.40 -1.83 11.46
N SER A 212 -9.43 -3.09 10.99
CA SER A 212 -8.44 -4.12 11.29
C SER A 212 -7.08 -3.86 10.63
N ASN A 213 -6.98 -2.91 9.69
CA ASN A 213 -5.74 -2.59 9.02
C ASN A 213 -4.99 -1.47 9.75
N ILE A 214 -3.90 -1.82 10.42
CA ILE A 214 -3.09 -0.87 11.19
C ILE A 214 -2.50 0.27 10.32
N ILE A 215 -2.18 0.01 9.05
CA ILE A 215 -1.60 1.03 8.16
C ILE A 215 -2.65 2.09 7.81
N TRP A 216 -3.90 1.69 7.63
CA TRP A 216 -5.03 2.61 7.48
C TRP A 216 -5.23 3.48 8.72
N VAL A 217 -5.20 2.87 9.92
CA VAL A 217 -5.31 3.62 11.19
C VAL A 217 -4.19 4.64 11.34
N LEU A 218 -2.95 4.26 11.03
CA LEU A 218 -1.79 5.15 11.08
C LEU A 218 -1.91 6.29 10.06
N PHE A 219 -2.46 6.04 8.87
CA PHE A 219 -2.76 7.07 7.88
C PHE A 219 -3.78 8.09 8.41
N VAL A 220 -4.89 7.63 9.00
CA VAL A 220 -5.90 8.51 9.58
C VAL A 220 -5.31 9.36 10.72
N ALA A 221 -4.51 8.74 11.59
CA ALA A 221 -3.80 9.45 12.66
C ALA A 221 -2.85 10.53 12.11
N ALA A 222 -2.11 10.22 11.03
CA ALA A 222 -1.23 11.18 10.37
C ALA A 222 -2.00 12.37 9.77
N CYS A 223 -3.16 12.12 9.14
CA CYS A 223 -4.04 13.18 8.63
C CYS A 223 -4.49 14.15 9.73
N ILE A 224 -4.88 13.62 10.89
CA ILE A 224 -5.30 14.42 12.06
C ILE A 224 -4.12 15.24 12.58
N HIS A 225 -2.99 14.60 12.85
CA HIS A 225 -1.84 15.27 13.47
C HIS A 225 -1.26 16.39 12.58
N VAL A 226 -1.27 16.19 11.27
CA VAL A 226 -0.82 17.20 10.30
C VAL A 226 -1.83 18.37 10.17
N SER A 227 -3.10 18.16 10.53
CA SER A 227 -4.08 19.25 10.60
C SER A 227 -3.83 20.17 11.81
N ASP A 228 -3.31 19.64 12.92
CA ASP A 228 -3.00 20.40 14.13
C ASP A 228 -1.74 21.27 14.00
N LEU A 229 -0.73 20.81 13.24
CA LEU A 229 0.46 21.61 12.94
C LEU A 229 0.15 22.92 12.19
N ARG A 230 -0.96 22.97 11.43
CA ARG A 230 -1.43 24.18 10.74
C ARG A 230 -2.09 25.19 11.69
N LYS A 231 -2.73 24.73 12.77
CA LYS A 231 -3.37 25.62 13.75
C LYS A 231 -2.35 26.35 14.62
N ASN A 232 -1.28 25.67 15.01
CA ASN A 232 -0.25 26.25 15.88
C ASN A 232 0.66 27.28 15.18
N SER A 233 0.87 27.18 13.87
CA SER A 233 1.65 28.16 13.12
C SER A 233 0.90 29.47 12.86
N VAL A 234 -0.43 29.43 12.72
CA VAL A 234 -1.28 30.62 12.57
C VAL A 234 -1.51 31.32 13.91
N GLY A 235 -1.69 30.56 15.00
CA GLY A 235 -1.82 31.14 16.36
C GLY A 235 -0.51 31.75 16.90
N GLY A 236 0.65 31.19 16.52
CA GLY A 236 1.96 31.67 16.98
C GLY A 236 2.43 33.01 16.39
N GLN A 237 1.85 33.46 15.27
CA GLN A 237 2.17 34.76 14.67
C GLN A 237 1.39 35.93 15.30
N ILE A 238 0.27 35.66 15.98
CA ILE A 238 -0.53 36.69 16.65
C ILE A 238 0.01 36.99 18.07
N GLY A 239 0.73 36.04 18.69
CA GLY A 239 1.27 36.17 20.04
C GLY A 239 2.66 36.83 20.16
N LYS A 240 3.33 37.17 19.06
CA LYS A 240 4.69 37.76 19.05
C LYS A 240 4.75 39.26 18.73
N ARG A 241 3.60 39.95 18.76
CA ARG A 241 3.53 41.42 18.74
C ARG A 241 2.98 41.92 20.08
N LYS A 242 3.81 41.89 21.12
CA LYS A 242 3.70 42.77 22.28
C LYS A 242 5.10 43.07 22.79
#